data_AF-A0A961PTI9-F1
#
_entry.id   AF-A0A961PTI9-F1
#
_cell.length_a   1.000
_cell.length_b   1.000
_cell.length_c   1.000
_cell.angle_alpha   90.00
_cell.angle_beta   90.00
_cell.angle_gamma   90.00
#
_symmetry.space_group_name_H-M   'P 1'
#
loop_
_entity.id
_entity.type
_entity.pdbx_description
1 polymer ?
#
loop_
_entity_poly.entity_id
_entity_poly.type
_entity_poly.pdbx_seq_one_letter_code
_entity_poly.pdbx_strand_id
1 'polypeptide(L)'
;MAAIPPVCDFGWKAPDFRLPASDGRTLGLGDIAGPKGTLVMFICNHCPYVLAVLDRIIRDARDLQALGVGVVAISSNDVMAYPQDGPEQMAELAAKHGFSFPYLYDESQDVARAYGAACTPDFFGFNAAGELQYRGRLDASTRSAGPGNLRRDLFEAMKKVAKTGQGPRDQVPSMGCSIKWKGAA
;
A
#
# COMPACT_ATOMS: atom_id res chain seq x y z
N MET A 1 13.17 -7.13 -11.76
CA MET A 1 14.27 -6.39 -11.09
C MET A 1 13.67 -5.63 -9.90
N ALA A 2 14.43 -5.36 -8.84
CA ALA A 2 13.92 -4.55 -7.73
C ALA A 2 13.82 -3.08 -8.18
N ALA A 3 12.72 -2.40 -7.83
CA ALA A 3 12.54 -0.97 -8.08
C ALA A 3 12.53 -0.18 -6.77
N ILE A 4 13.04 1.05 -6.82
CA ILE A 4 13.14 1.98 -5.68
C ILE A 4 12.35 3.23 -6.06
N PRO A 5 11.22 3.53 -5.40
CA PRO A 5 10.44 4.74 -5.68
C PRO A 5 11.13 6.00 -5.14
N PRO A 6 10.78 7.20 -5.64
CA PRO A 6 11.25 8.45 -5.05
C PRO A 6 10.72 8.62 -3.62
N VAL A 7 11.42 9.42 -2.82
CA VAL A 7 11.00 9.79 -1.47
C VAL A 7 9.90 10.85 -1.54
N CYS A 8 8.99 10.83 -0.57
CA CYS A 8 7.80 11.67 -0.40
C CYS A 8 7.86 13.08 -1.04
N ASP A 9 6.91 13.36 -1.95
CA ASP A 9 6.57 14.71 -2.40
C ASP A 9 5.53 15.32 -1.44
N PHE A 10 6.02 16.03 -0.42
CA PHE A 10 5.17 16.54 0.66
C PHE A 10 4.10 17.51 0.14
N GLY A 11 2.85 17.28 0.53
CA GLY A 11 1.74 18.15 0.13
C GLY A 11 1.02 17.69 -1.14
N TRP A 12 1.60 16.77 -1.92
CA TRP A 12 0.94 16.21 -3.09
C TRP A 12 -0.39 15.54 -2.71
N LYS A 13 -1.46 15.86 -3.45
CA LYS A 13 -2.81 15.37 -3.15
C LYS A 13 -2.99 13.96 -3.69
N ALA A 14 -3.57 13.09 -2.88
CA ALA A 14 -3.94 11.74 -3.28
C ALA A 14 -4.84 11.77 -4.54
N PRO A 15 -4.43 11.17 -5.66
CA PRO A 15 -5.31 10.98 -6.80
C PRO A 15 -6.52 10.15 -6.39
N ASP A 16 -7.71 10.57 -6.83
CA ASP A 16 -8.93 9.80 -6.58
C ASP A 16 -8.96 8.53 -7.43
N PHE A 17 -9.76 7.55 -7.01
CA PHE A 17 -9.99 6.31 -7.73
C PHE A 17 -11.37 5.74 -7.42
N ARG A 18 -11.85 4.85 -8.29
CA ARG A 18 -12.97 3.94 -8.00
C ARG A 18 -12.62 2.58 -8.56
N LEU A 19 -12.39 1.62 -7.67
CA LEU A 19 -11.91 0.29 -8.05
C LEU A 19 -12.77 -0.81 -7.44
N PRO A 20 -12.95 -1.94 -8.14
CA PRO A 20 -13.61 -3.11 -7.59
C PRO A 20 -12.76 -3.74 -6.47
N ALA A 21 -13.39 -4.01 -5.35
CA ALA A 21 -12.86 -4.82 -4.27
C ALA A 21 -13.11 -6.31 -4.54
N SER A 22 -12.32 -7.16 -3.88
CA SER A 22 -12.47 -8.62 -3.96
C SER A 22 -13.83 -9.16 -3.47
N ASP A 23 -14.62 -8.36 -2.76
CA ASP A 23 -15.97 -8.70 -2.30
C ASP A 23 -17.10 -8.18 -3.22
N GLY A 24 -16.74 -7.64 -4.40
CA GLY A 24 -17.69 -7.17 -5.42
C GLY A 24 -18.17 -5.73 -5.24
N ARG A 25 -17.80 -5.04 -4.15
CA ARG A 25 -18.08 -3.61 -3.99
C ARG A 25 -17.11 -2.77 -4.82
N THR A 26 -17.57 -1.63 -5.33
CA THR A 26 -16.68 -0.60 -5.88
C THR A 26 -16.45 0.48 -4.83
N LEU A 27 -15.19 0.68 -4.44
CA LEU A 27 -14.81 1.65 -3.41
C LEU A 27 -13.91 2.73 -4.02
N GLY A 28 -14.09 3.95 -3.57
CA GLY A 28 -13.20 5.06 -3.87
C GLY A 28 -12.45 5.58 -2.65
N LEU A 29 -11.55 6.54 -2.88
CA LEU A 29 -10.70 7.09 -1.81
C LEU A 29 -11.54 7.69 -0.67
N GLY A 30 -12.64 8.38 -1.01
CA GLY A 30 -13.54 8.98 -0.03
C GLY A 30 -14.28 7.98 0.86
N ASP A 31 -14.51 6.75 0.38
CA ASP A 31 -15.16 5.68 1.17
C ASP A 31 -14.19 5.07 2.21
N ILE A 32 -12.88 5.24 1.97
CA ILE A 32 -11.80 4.62 2.72
C ILE A 32 -11.17 5.61 3.70
N ALA A 33 -11.15 6.90 3.35
CA ALA A 33 -10.41 7.91 4.08
C ALA A 33 -10.81 7.98 5.56
N GLY A 34 -9.80 7.90 6.43
CA GLY A 34 -10.00 8.01 7.87
C GLY A 34 -9.96 9.47 8.34
N PRO A 35 -10.56 9.79 9.50
CA PRO A 35 -10.57 11.15 10.04
C PRO A 35 -9.18 11.70 10.39
N LYS A 36 -8.16 10.83 10.49
CA LYS A 36 -6.77 11.20 10.80
C LYS A 36 -5.80 10.97 9.66
N GLY A 37 -6.27 10.52 8.50
CA GLY A 37 -5.46 10.27 7.32
C GLY A 37 -5.80 8.95 6.64
N THR A 38 -5.02 8.63 5.61
CA THR A 38 -5.24 7.44 4.77
C THR A 38 -3.91 6.81 4.39
N LEU A 39 -3.82 5.49 4.43
CA LEU A 39 -2.72 4.70 3.90
C LEU A 39 -3.20 3.95 2.65
N VAL A 40 -2.60 4.26 1.50
CA VAL A 40 -2.77 3.54 0.24
C VAL A 40 -1.54 2.69 -0.01
N MET A 41 -1.73 1.40 -0.29
CA MET A 41 -0.64 0.43 -0.45
C MET A 41 -0.78 -0.27 -1.80
N PHE A 42 0.26 -0.25 -2.62
CA PHE A 42 0.33 -1.09 -3.82
C PHE A 42 1.02 -2.40 -3.47
N ILE A 43 0.29 -3.51 -3.51
CA ILE A 43 0.77 -4.85 -3.13
C ILE A 43 0.36 -5.88 -4.20
N CYS A 44 0.85 -7.11 -4.08
CA CYS A 44 0.41 -8.22 -4.93
C CYS A 44 0.52 -9.56 -4.18
N ASN A 45 0.06 -10.65 -4.79
CA ASN A 45 -0.12 -11.93 -4.12
C ASN A 45 1.10 -12.85 -4.22
N HIS A 46 1.96 -12.63 -5.22
CA HIS A 46 3.08 -13.51 -5.52
C HIS A 46 4.47 -12.91 -5.24
N CYS A 47 4.55 -11.60 -4.94
CA CYS A 47 5.83 -10.95 -4.73
C CYS A 47 6.47 -11.41 -3.41
N PRO A 48 7.70 -11.95 -3.44
CA PRO A 48 8.36 -12.43 -2.23
C PRO A 48 8.61 -11.32 -1.21
N TYR A 49 8.75 -10.06 -1.64
CA TYR A 49 8.87 -8.92 -0.73
C TYR A 49 7.56 -8.66 0.03
N VAL A 50 6.41 -8.76 -0.65
CA VAL A 50 5.10 -8.60 0.00
C VAL A 50 4.84 -9.77 0.95
N LEU A 51 5.02 -11.00 0.47
CA LEU A 51 4.77 -12.21 1.25
C LEU A 51 5.65 -12.27 2.51
N ALA A 52 6.90 -11.81 2.44
CA ALA A 52 7.81 -11.78 3.59
C ALA A 52 7.33 -10.85 4.73
N VAL A 53 6.50 -9.85 4.43
CA VAL A 53 6.08 -8.84 5.41
C VAL A 53 4.55 -8.75 5.57
N LEU A 54 3.79 -9.67 4.97
CA LEU A 54 2.33 -9.60 4.93
C LEU A 54 1.70 -9.52 6.33
N ASP A 55 2.15 -10.35 7.26
CA ASP A 55 1.66 -10.33 8.64
C ASP A 55 1.96 -8.99 9.35
N ARG A 56 3.06 -8.33 8.98
CA ARG A 56 3.45 -7.02 9.51
C ARG A 56 2.59 -5.90 8.92
N ILE A 57 2.27 -5.98 7.62
CA ILE A 57 1.32 -5.07 6.97
C ILE A 57 -0.04 -5.14 7.67
N ILE A 58 -0.55 -6.35 7.94
CA ILE A 58 -1.85 -6.53 8.59
C ILE A 58 -1.85 -6.00 10.02
N ARG A 59 -0.80 -6.30 10.79
CA ARG A 59 -0.61 -5.73 12.14
C ARG A 59 -0.62 -4.20 12.10
N ASP A 60 0.20 -3.61 11.23
CA ASP A 60 0.33 -2.15 11.15
C ASP A 60 -0.97 -1.50 10.67
N ALA A 61 -1.68 -2.11 9.71
CA ALA A 61 -2.98 -1.62 9.26
C ALA A 61 -4.00 -1.57 10.40
N ARG A 62 -4.14 -2.64 11.20
CA ARG A 62 -5.06 -2.67 12.34
C ARG A 62 -4.73 -1.60 13.39
N ASP A 63 -3.46 -1.46 13.74
CA ASP A 63 -3.02 -0.46 14.70
C ASP A 63 -3.24 0.97 14.18
N LEU A 64 -3.05 1.21 12.88
CA LEU A 64 -3.32 2.51 12.25
C LEU A 64 -4.82 2.82 12.15
N GLN A 65 -5.64 1.83 11.84
CA GLN A 65 -7.10 1.97 11.85
C GLN A 65 -7.62 2.36 13.24
N ALA A 66 -7.05 1.79 14.31
CA ALA A 66 -7.36 2.18 15.69
C ALA A 66 -6.97 3.64 16.01
N LEU A 67 -6.05 4.23 15.24
CA LEU A 67 -5.66 5.65 15.33
C LEU A 67 -6.48 6.57 14.41
N GLY A 68 -7.51 6.03 13.72
CA GLY A 68 -8.37 6.80 12.81
C GLY A 68 -7.78 6.99 11.41
N VAL A 69 -6.80 6.16 11.01
CA VAL A 69 -6.24 6.15 9.66
C VAL A 69 -7.00 5.12 8.81
N GLY A 70 -7.56 5.56 7.67
CA GLY A 70 -8.12 4.68 6.67
C GLY A 70 -7.02 3.88 5.98
N VAL A 71 -7.28 2.62 5.60
CA VAL A 71 -6.27 1.76 4.97
C VAL A 71 -6.88 1.05 3.77
N VAL A 72 -6.13 0.99 2.66
CA VAL A 72 -6.50 0.25 1.45
C VAL A 72 -5.26 -0.36 0.79
N ALA A 73 -5.44 -1.59 0.27
CA ALA A 73 -4.49 -2.23 -0.62
C ALA A 73 -5.01 -2.20 -2.07
N ILE A 74 -4.12 -2.02 -3.04
CA ILE A 74 -4.41 -2.02 -4.47
C ILE A 74 -3.45 -2.99 -5.18
N SER A 75 -3.98 -3.89 -6.01
CA SER A 75 -3.21 -4.73 -6.93
C SER A 75 -3.37 -4.17 -8.34
N SER A 76 -2.26 -3.85 -8.99
CA SER A 76 -2.24 -3.31 -10.37
C SER A 76 -1.43 -4.18 -11.32
N ASN A 77 -1.12 -5.43 -10.94
CA ASN A 77 -0.33 -6.32 -11.77
C ASN A 77 -1.15 -6.90 -12.93
N ASP A 78 -0.52 -7.09 -14.09
CA ASP A 78 -1.13 -7.76 -15.24
C ASP A 78 -1.41 -9.24 -14.95
N VAL A 79 -2.68 -9.56 -14.74
CA VAL A 79 -3.17 -10.90 -14.42
C VAL A 79 -3.08 -11.88 -15.58
N MET A 80 -2.96 -11.41 -16.84
CA MET A 80 -2.75 -12.30 -17.98
C MET A 80 -1.37 -12.95 -17.93
N ALA A 81 -0.35 -12.18 -17.53
CA ALA A 81 1.00 -12.67 -17.33
C ALA A 81 1.21 -13.28 -15.93
N TYR A 82 0.47 -12.79 -14.92
CA TYR A 82 0.57 -13.21 -13.52
C TYR A 82 -0.82 -13.53 -12.93
N PRO A 83 -1.43 -14.68 -13.29
CA PRO A 83 -2.79 -15.03 -12.83
C PRO A 83 -2.96 -15.06 -11.30
N GLN A 84 -1.87 -15.25 -10.56
CA GLN A 84 -1.85 -15.25 -9.10
C GLN A 84 -2.32 -13.92 -8.49
N ASP A 85 -2.21 -12.81 -9.21
CA ASP A 85 -2.64 -11.49 -8.75
C ASP A 85 -4.09 -11.16 -9.14
N GLY A 86 -4.83 -12.16 -9.65
CA GLY A 86 -6.23 -12.03 -10.06
C GLY A 86 -7.20 -11.79 -8.90
N PRO A 87 -8.40 -11.23 -9.16
CA PRO A 87 -9.39 -10.91 -8.13
C PRO A 87 -9.79 -12.11 -7.24
N GLU A 88 -9.86 -13.32 -7.80
CA GLU A 88 -10.15 -14.53 -7.03
C GLU A 88 -9.06 -14.83 -6.01
N GLN A 89 -7.79 -14.84 -6.44
CA GLN A 89 -6.65 -15.10 -5.55
C GLN A 89 -6.45 -13.96 -4.54
N MET A 90 -6.79 -12.72 -4.92
CA MET A 90 -6.83 -11.59 -3.99
C MET A 90 -7.87 -11.81 -2.88
N ALA A 91 -9.07 -12.30 -3.23
CA ALA A 91 -10.12 -12.63 -2.26
C ALA A 91 -9.67 -13.74 -1.30
N GLU A 92 -9.07 -14.80 -1.84
CA GLU A 92 -8.53 -15.92 -1.05
C GLU A 92 -7.45 -15.46 -0.07
N LEU A 93 -6.48 -14.65 -0.54
CA LEU A 93 -5.40 -14.13 0.31
C LEU A 93 -5.95 -13.23 1.43
N ALA A 94 -6.86 -12.32 1.09
CA ALA A 94 -7.47 -11.40 2.04
C ALA A 94 -8.28 -12.16 3.12
N ALA A 95 -9.05 -13.17 2.72
CA ALA A 95 -9.81 -14.01 3.64
C ALA A 95 -8.89 -14.86 4.52
N LYS A 96 -7.90 -15.53 3.92
CA LYS A 96 -6.94 -16.40 4.63
C LYS A 96 -6.16 -15.65 5.71
N HIS A 97 -5.74 -14.43 5.42
CA HIS A 97 -4.93 -13.62 6.34
C HIS A 97 -5.75 -12.62 7.17
N GLY A 98 -7.07 -12.56 6.96
CA GLY A 98 -7.98 -11.70 7.72
C GLY A 98 -7.66 -10.21 7.57
N PHE A 99 -7.56 -9.73 6.33
CA PHE A 99 -7.35 -8.31 6.04
C PHE A 99 -8.45 -7.48 6.69
N SER A 100 -8.07 -6.46 7.46
CA SER A 100 -9.01 -5.52 8.07
C SER A 100 -9.34 -4.33 7.16
N PHE A 101 -8.86 -4.37 5.92
CA PHE A 101 -8.93 -3.29 4.95
C PHE A 101 -9.31 -3.84 3.57
N PRO A 102 -9.88 -3.01 2.67
CA PRO A 102 -10.23 -3.44 1.33
C PRO A 102 -8.99 -3.77 0.51
N TYR A 103 -9.12 -4.79 -0.35
CA TYR A 103 -8.13 -5.10 -1.38
C TYR A 103 -8.76 -4.90 -2.76
N LEU A 104 -8.30 -3.87 -3.47
CA LEU A 104 -8.88 -3.38 -4.72
C LEU A 104 -8.03 -3.80 -5.92
N TYR A 105 -8.69 -4.07 -7.05
CA TYR A 105 -8.02 -4.42 -8.30
C TYR A 105 -8.05 -3.26 -9.29
N ASP A 106 -6.87 -2.79 -9.69
CA ASP A 106 -6.63 -1.73 -10.66
C ASP A 106 -6.26 -2.34 -12.01
N GLU A 107 -7.29 -2.77 -12.75
CA GLU A 107 -7.12 -3.50 -14.00
C GLU A 107 -6.43 -2.65 -15.10
N SER A 108 -6.75 -1.36 -15.21
CA SER A 108 -6.17 -0.49 -16.25
C SER A 108 -4.75 -0.04 -15.90
N GLN A 109 -4.36 -0.15 -14.62
CA GLN A 109 -3.12 0.35 -14.07
C GLN A 109 -3.02 1.89 -14.02
N ASP A 110 -4.12 2.59 -14.30
CA ASP A 110 -4.15 4.05 -14.31
C ASP A 110 -3.99 4.60 -12.90
N VAL A 111 -4.52 3.92 -11.89
CA VAL A 111 -4.37 4.34 -10.48
C VAL A 111 -2.91 4.20 -10.05
N ALA A 112 -2.26 3.08 -10.36
CA ALA A 112 -0.82 2.93 -10.12
C ALA A 112 0.02 3.99 -10.84
N ARG A 113 -0.31 4.31 -12.10
CA ARG A 113 0.38 5.38 -12.86
C ARG A 113 0.15 6.75 -12.24
N ALA A 114 -1.09 7.09 -11.87
CA ALA A 114 -1.44 8.35 -11.24
C ALA A 114 -0.73 8.55 -9.90
N TYR A 115 -0.56 7.47 -9.13
CA TYR A 115 0.21 7.50 -7.89
C TYR A 115 1.74 7.46 -8.11
N GLY A 116 2.20 7.21 -9.33
CA GLY A 116 3.60 6.96 -9.63
C GLY A 116 4.14 5.75 -8.86
N ALA A 117 3.29 4.76 -8.57
CA ALA A 117 3.67 3.54 -7.87
C ALA A 117 4.66 2.74 -8.72
N ALA A 118 5.76 2.29 -8.11
CA ALA A 118 6.86 1.68 -8.86
C ALA A 118 7.05 0.19 -8.53
N CYS A 119 6.80 -0.20 -7.29
CA CYS A 119 7.07 -1.54 -6.78
C CYS A 119 5.95 -2.10 -5.91
N THR A 120 6.06 -3.38 -5.56
CA THR A 120 5.23 -4.05 -4.55
C THR A 120 6.11 -4.65 -3.44
N PRO A 121 5.93 -4.25 -2.17
CA PRO A 121 5.00 -3.21 -1.71
C PRO A 121 5.49 -1.77 -1.99
N ASP A 122 4.58 -0.83 -2.24
CA ASP A 122 4.83 0.63 -2.21
C ASP A 122 3.74 1.30 -1.35
N PHE A 123 4.13 2.20 -0.45
CA PHE A 123 3.26 2.73 0.61
C PHE A 123 3.13 4.24 0.49
N PHE A 124 1.89 4.75 0.54
CA PHE A 124 1.56 6.16 0.45
C PHE A 124 0.69 6.57 1.63
N GLY A 125 1.25 7.36 2.52
CA GLY A 125 0.60 7.85 3.73
C GLY A 125 0.19 9.31 3.60
N PHE A 126 -1.11 9.58 3.71
CA PHE A 126 -1.72 10.89 3.58
C PHE A 126 -2.25 11.38 4.93
N ASN A 127 -2.17 12.69 5.17
CA ASN A 127 -2.83 13.32 6.32
C ASN A 127 -4.34 13.48 6.10
N ALA A 128 -5.06 14.01 7.10
CA ALA A 128 -6.50 14.23 7.03
C ALA A 128 -6.94 15.24 5.93
N ALA A 129 -6.01 16.03 5.39
CA ALA A 129 -6.24 16.92 4.26
C ALA A 129 -5.96 16.25 2.90
N GLY A 130 -5.70 14.93 2.89
CA GLY A 130 -5.40 14.16 1.68
C GLY A 130 -4.03 14.45 1.08
N GLU A 131 -3.09 14.98 1.88
CA GLU A 131 -1.75 15.37 1.42
C GLU A 131 -0.71 14.32 1.80
N LEU A 132 0.17 13.99 0.87
CA LEU A 132 1.21 13.01 1.09
C LEU A 132 2.18 13.51 2.15
N GLN A 133 2.38 12.68 3.16
CA GLN A 133 3.29 12.90 4.27
C GLN A 133 4.28 11.76 4.46
N TYR A 134 3.99 10.59 3.88
CA TYR A 134 4.86 9.44 3.95
C TYR A 134 4.87 8.66 2.63
N ARG A 135 6.05 8.35 2.13
CA ARG A 135 6.29 7.39 1.04
C ARG A 135 7.62 6.69 1.29
N GLY A 136 7.55 5.41 1.64
CA GLY A 136 8.73 4.66 2.05
C GLY A 136 8.40 3.25 2.52
N ARG A 137 9.43 2.55 2.99
CA ARG A 137 9.37 1.15 3.39
C ARG A 137 8.50 0.89 4.64
N LEU A 138 7.99 -0.31 4.78
CA LEU A 138 7.33 -0.76 6.01
C LEU A 138 8.28 -0.74 7.22
N ASP A 139 9.41 -1.42 7.08
CA ASP A 139 10.52 -1.56 8.02
C ASP A 139 11.79 -1.96 7.23
N ALA A 140 12.88 -2.33 7.91
CA ALA A 140 14.13 -2.71 7.26
C ALA A 140 14.16 -4.13 6.62
N SER A 141 13.02 -4.82 6.51
CA SER A 141 12.91 -6.10 5.80
C SER A 141 13.12 -5.95 4.29
N THR A 142 13.52 -7.04 3.63
CA THR A 142 13.74 -7.07 2.19
C THR A 142 12.97 -8.24 1.57
N ARG A 143 13.57 -9.01 0.65
CA ARG A 143 12.98 -10.26 0.12
C ARG A 143 12.81 -11.34 1.20
N SER A 144 13.43 -11.13 2.36
CA SER A 144 13.27 -11.97 3.55
C SER A 144 12.94 -11.07 4.73
N ALA A 145 12.07 -11.57 5.61
CA ALA A 145 11.71 -10.87 6.84
C ALA A 145 12.97 -10.64 7.68
N GLY A 146 13.21 -9.40 8.11
CA GLY A 146 14.27 -9.13 9.07
C GLY A 146 13.90 -9.59 10.49
N PRO A 147 14.74 -9.31 11.49
CA PRO A 147 14.44 -9.60 12.89
C PRO A 147 13.06 -9.07 13.36
N GLY A 148 12.45 -9.73 14.34
CA GLY A 148 11.11 -9.35 14.83
C GLY A 148 11.04 -8.00 15.55
N ASN A 149 12.18 -7.47 16.00
CA ASN A 149 12.31 -6.21 16.72
C ASN A 149 12.68 -5.01 15.81
N LEU A 150 12.56 -5.16 14.49
CA LEU A 150 12.78 -4.05 13.57
C LEU A 150 11.86 -2.87 13.87
N ARG A 151 12.39 -1.66 13.70
CA ARG A 151 11.60 -0.43 13.78
C ARG A 151 10.49 -0.46 12.72
N ARG A 152 9.27 -0.15 13.15
CA ARG A 152 8.08 -0.03 12.29
C ARG A 152 8.06 1.35 11.63
N ASP A 153 8.85 1.56 10.59
CA ASP A 153 9.05 2.88 9.97
C ASP A 153 7.73 3.48 9.47
N LEU A 154 6.93 2.69 8.74
CA LEU A 154 5.60 3.10 8.27
C LEU A 154 4.66 3.45 9.42
N PHE A 155 4.55 2.56 10.41
CA PHE A 155 3.64 2.77 11.54
C PHE A 155 4.00 4.02 12.34
N GLU A 156 5.27 4.21 12.71
CA GLU A 156 5.68 5.39 13.48
C GLU A 156 5.49 6.69 12.67
N ALA A 157 5.72 6.65 11.36
CA ALA A 157 5.44 7.78 10.48
C ALA A 157 3.94 8.11 10.44
N MET A 158 3.08 7.12 10.19
CA MET A 158 1.63 7.34 10.09
C MET A 158 0.99 7.68 11.43
N LYS A 159 1.52 7.16 12.53
CA LYS A 159 1.15 7.60 13.89
C LYS A 159 1.50 9.06 14.13
N LYS A 160 2.65 9.54 13.64
CA LYS A 160 3.00 10.96 13.68
C LYS A 160 2.02 11.79 12.83
N VAL A 161 1.76 11.35 11.60
CA VAL A 161 0.79 12.00 10.70
C VAL A 161 -0.60 12.09 11.32
N ALA A 162 -1.10 11.01 11.92
CA ALA A 162 -2.40 11.00 12.59
C ALA A 162 -2.49 11.99 13.77
N LYS A 163 -1.36 12.25 14.44
CA LYS A 163 -1.28 13.19 15.57
C LYS A 163 -1.08 14.64 15.15
N THR A 164 -0.25 14.89 14.14
CA THR A 164 0.26 16.24 13.83
C THR A 164 -0.04 16.72 12.42
N GLY A 165 -0.58 15.85 11.55
CA GLY A 165 -0.75 16.11 10.12
C GLY A 165 0.55 16.14 9.31
N GLN A 166 1.70 15.86 9.94
CA GLN A 166 3.03 15.98 9.32
C GLN A 166 3.86 14.70 9.47
N GLY A 167 4.47 14.27 8.38
CA GLY A 167 5.35 13.09 8.36
C GLY A 167 6.77 13.35 8.87
N PRO A 168 7.59 12.31 9.02
CA PRO A 168 9.04 12.45 9.22
C PRO A 168 9.70 12.98 7.93
N ARG A 169 10.73 13.84 8.06
CA ARG A 169 11.46 14.37 6.89
C ARG A 169 12.38 13.33 6.27
N ASP A 170 13.06 12.55 7.11
CA ASP A 170 13.89 11.44 6.68
C ASP A 170 13.02 10.21 6.49
N GLN A 171 12.98 9.70 5.27
CA GLN A 171 12.22 8.51 4.89
C GLN A 171 13.10 7.63 4.00
N VAL A 172 13.01 6.32 4.21
CA VAL A 172 13.73 5.35 3.39
C VAL A 172 12.75 4.78 2.36
N PRO A 173 13.06 4.82 1.06
CA PRO A 173 12.21 4.24 0.02
C PRO A 173 11.84 2.79 0.28
N SER A 174 10.68 2.38 -0.23
CA SER A 174 10.31 0.97 -0.36
C SER A 174 11.27 0.23 -1.30
N MET A 175 11.24 -1.10 -1.21
CA MET A 175 11.93 -1.97 -2.14
C MET A 175 11.04 -3.17 -2.43
N GLY A 176 10.89 -3.50 -3.71
CA GLY A 176 10.03 -4.60 -4.12
C GLY A 176 10.20 -4.99 -5.56
N CYS A 177 9.46 -6.02 -5.98
CA CYS A 177 9.32 -6.32 -7.41
C CYS A 177 8.64 -5.14 -8.10
N SER A 178 9.03 -4.84 -9.34
CA SER A 178 8.30 -3.87 -10.16
C SER A 178 6.83 -4.29 -10.33
N ILE A 179 5.94 -3.30 -10.41
CA ILE A 179 4.57 -3.53 -10.89
C ILE A 179 4.64 -4.22 -12.27
N LYS A 180 3.76 -5.18 -12.49
CA LYS A 180 3.69 -5.96 -13.74
C LYS A 180 2.88 -5.18 -14.77
N TRP A 181 3.50 -4.21 -15.41
CA TRP A 181 2.84 -3.32 -16.37
C TRP A 181 2.36 -4.05 -17.63
N LYS A 182 1.13 -3.78 -18.04
CA LYS A 182 0.56 -4.21 -19.33
C LYS A 182 1.31 -3.51 -20.47
N GLY A 183 1.58 -4.25 -21.55
CA GLY A 183 2.22 -3.72 -22.76
C GLY A 183 3.70 -3.37 -22.59
N ALA A 184 4.34 -3.74 -21.48
CA ALA A 184 5.79 -3.72 -21.37
C ALA A 184 6.37 -4.90 -22.18
N ALA A 185 6.65 -4.64 -23.47
CA ALA A 185 7.47 -5.50 -24.32
C ALA A 185 8.96 -5.28 -24.02
#